data_AF-A0AAE3AKT8-F1
#
_entry.id   AF-A0AAE3AKT8-F1
#
_cell.length_a   1.000
_cell.length_b   1.000
_cell.length_c   1.000
_cell.angle_alpha   90.00
_cell.angle_beta   90.00
_cell.angle_gamma   90.00
#
_symmetry.space_group_name_H-M   'P 1'
#
loop_
_entity.id
_entity.type
_entity.pdbx_description
1 polymer ?
#
loop_
_entity_poly.entity_id
_entity_poly.type
_entity_poly.pdbx_seq_one_letter_code
_entity_poly.pdbx_strand_id
1 'polypeptide(L)'
;MKQTMHNTRVRWVLGILIALTLAFIWSNSMQSRAVSGGMSGSLKTWLEQLLHTEISEFLLRKAAHFSEYGLLGVEFSLLLGLQHDKNGKNLQCGRNLLDFPLIGMLCAVTDETIQIFSGRGSLVSDVWIDTAGFSTGFFLTVLLFLFINHCKKSRVTGNRKG
;
A
#
# COMPACT_ATOMS: atom_id res chain seq x y z
N MET A 1 -4.85 31.14 -1.61
CA MET A 1 -6.06 30.44 -2.12
C MET A 1 -5.78 29.34 -3.15
N LYS A 2 -4.92 29.54 -4.18
CA LYS A 2 -4.66 28.49 -5.19
C LYS A 2 -3.98 27.22 -4.63
N GLN A 3 -2.99 27.39 -3.73
CA GLN A 3 -2.25 26.27 -3.11
C GLN A 3 -3.13 25.39 -2.20
N THR A 4 -4.04 26.00 -1.44
CA THR A 4 -4.97 25.29 -0.53
C THR A 4 -6.04 24.50 -1.30
N MET A 5 -6.47 25.01 -2.46
CA MET A 5 -7.40 24.33 -3.36
C MET A 5 -6.75 23.14 -4.08
N HIS A 6 -5.50 23.27 -4.53
CA HIS A 6 -4.74 22.20 -5.18
C HIS A 6 -4.58 20.98 -4.26
N ASN A 7 -4.09 21.18 -3.02
CA ASN A 7 -3.90 20.07 -2.09
C ASN A 7 -5.22 19.38 -1.69
N THR A 8 -6.34 20.11 -1.73
CA THR A 8 -7.65 19.52 -1.48
C THR A 8 -8.10 18.62 -2.63
N ARG A 9 -7.87 19.03 -3.88
CA ARG A 9 -8.13 18.17 -5.05
C ARG A 9 -7.28 16.90 -5.04
N VAL A 10 -5.97 17.02 -4.78
CA VAL A 10 -5.07 15.85 -4.71
C VAL A 10 -5.51 14.88 -3.61
N ARG A 11 -5.97 15.39 -2.46
CA ARG A 11 -6.52 14.56 -1.37
C ARG A 11 -7.77 13.79 -1.79
N TRP A 12 -8.70 14.42 -2.50
CA TRP A 12 -9.88 13.74 -3.02
C TRP A 12 -9.51 12.67 -4.05
N VAL A 13 -8.58 12.99 -4.96
CA VAL A 13 -8.07 12.03 -5.95
C VAL A 13 -7.42 10.82 -5.26
N LEU A 14 -6.56 11.04 -4.26
CA LEU A 14 -5.95 9.95 -3.49
C LEU A 14 -6.97 9.16 -2.67
N GLY A 15 -7.97 9.83 -2.08
CA GLY A 15 -9.05 9.14 -1.37
C GLY A 15 -9.87 8.24 -2.28
N ILE A 16 -10.17 8.70 -3.50
CA ILE A 16 -10.82 7.90 -4.54
C ILE A 16 -9.92 6.74 -4.96
N LEU A 17 -8.62 6.99 -5.16
CA LEU A 17 -7.67 5.96 -5.53
C LEU A 17 -7.61 4.84 -4.48
N ILE A 18 -7.50 5.18 -3.19
CA ILE A 18 -7.53 4.22 -2.07
C ILE A 18 -8.82 3.40 -2.09
N ALA A 19 -9.97 4.05 -2.31
CA ALA A 19 -11.25 3.35 -2.39
C ALA A 19 -11.30 2.38 -3.59
N LEU A 20 -10.74 2.76 -4.74
CA LEU A 20 -10.62 1.90 -5.91
C LEU A 20 -9.66 0.72 -5.66
N THR A 21 -8.52 0.96 -4.99
CA THR A 21 -7.56 -0.08 -4.60
C THR A 21 -8.20 -1.10 -3.65
N LEU A 22 -8.94 -0.63 -2.63
CA LEU A 22 -9.70 -1.52 -1.74
C LEU A 22 -10.80 -2.29 -2.48
N ALA A 23 -11.56 -1.62 -3.35
CA ALA A 23 -12.59 -2.26 -4.14
C ALA A 23 -12.00 -3.33 -5.06
N PHE A 24 -10.81 -3.10 -5.63
CA PHE A 24 -10.09 -4.07 -6.44
C PHE A 24 -9.66 -5.29 -5.62
N ILE A 25 -9.02 -5.08 -4.45
CA ILE A 25 -8.59 -6.15 -3.53
C ILE A 25 -9.79 -7.02 -3.12
N TRP A 26 -10.85 -6.39 -2.59
CA TRP A 26 -12.04 -7.09 -2.14
C TRP A 26 -12.79 -7.77 -3.29
N SER A 27 -12.81 -7.17 -4.48
CA SER A 27 -13.38 -7.79 -5.67
C SER A 27 -12.60 -9.03 -6.12
N ASN A 28 -11.29 -9.09 -5.87
CA ASN A 28 -10.48 -10.27 -6.14
C ASN A 28 -10.73 -11.37 -5.10
N SER A 29 -10.93 -10.99 -3.84
CA SER A 29 -11.30 -11.91 -2.74
C SER A 29 -12.66 -12.59 -2.96
N MET A 30 -13.65 -11.84 -3.49
CA MET A 30 -14.98 -12.37 -3.85
C MET A 30 -14.97 -13.35 -5.03
N GLN A 31 -13.93 -13.35 -5.87
CA GLN A 31 -13.86 -14.24 -7.03
C GLN A 31 -13.49 -15.68 -6.65
N SER A 32 -13.95 -16.66 -7.43
CA SER A 32 -13.56 -18.06 -7.20
C SER A 32 -12.10 -18.32 -7.63
N ARG A 33 -11.48 -19.38 -7.08
CA ARG A 33 -10.11 -19.83 -7.47
C ARG A 33 -9.98 -20.09 -8.97
N ALA A 34 -11.06 -20.48 -9.65
CA ALA A 34 -11.04 -20.75 -11.07
C ALA A 34 -10.89 -19.47 -11.91
N VAL A 35 -11.58 -18.38 -11.54
CA VAL A 35 -11.52 -17.10 -12.27
C VAL A 35 -10.22 -16.36 -11.97
N SER A 36 -9.80 -16.31 -10.69
CA SER A 36 -8.52 -15.68 -10.31
C SER A 36 -7.30 -16.48 -10.84
N GLY A 37 -7.43 -17.80 -10.96
CA GLY A 37 -6.40 -18.69 -11.50
C GLY A 37 -6.11 -18.47 -12.98
N GLY A 38 -7.12 -18.13 -13.79
CA GLY A 38 -6.93 -17.86 -15.23
C GLY A 38 -6.08 -16.60 -15.51
N MET A 39 -6.32 -15.53 -14.76
CA MET A 39 -5.55 -14.29 -14.89
C MET A 39 -4.16 -14.42 -14.27
N SER A 40 -4.04 -15.10 -13.12
CA SER A 40 -2.75 -15.45 -12.50
C SER A 40 -1.92 -16.40 -13.38
N GLY A 41 -2.56 -17.33 -14.08
CA GLY A 41 -1.90 -18.29 -14.97
C GLY A 41 -1.17 -17.64 -16.13
N SER A 42 -1.76 -16.61 -16.76
CA SER A 42 -1.12 -15.87 -17.84
C SER A 42 0.12 -15.09 -17.35
N LEU A 43 0.01 -14.46 -16.19
CA LEU A 43 1.11 -13.72 -15.56
C LEU A 43 2.22 -14.66 -15.06
N LYS A 44 1.84 -15.82 -14.52
CA LYS A 44 2.74 -16.92 -14.15
C LYS A 44 3.55 -17.38 -15.36
N THR A 45 2.89 -17.73 -16.47
CA THR A 45 3.57 -18.20 -17.68
C THR A 45 4.55 -17.16 -18.22
N TRP A 46 4.18 -15.88 -18.21
CA TRP A 46 5.07 -14.79 -18.62
C TRP A 46 6.29 -14.66 -17.69
N LEU A 47 6.10 -14.74 -16.37
CA LEU A 47 7.21 -14.68 -15.42
C LEU A 47 8.13 -15.91 -15.49
N GLU A 48 7.58 -17.11 -15.67
CA GLU A 48 8.35 -18.34 -15.83
C GLU A 48 9.21 -18.28 -17.11
N GLN A 49 8.68 -17.70 -18.19
CA GLN A 49 9.42 -17.45 -19.42
C GLN A 49 10.53 -16.40 -19.22
N LEU A 50 10.28 -15.34 -18.43
CA LEU A 50 11.28 -14.29 -18.19
C LEU A 50 12.40 -14.74 -17.25
N LEU A 51 12.06 -15.49 -16.20
CA LEU A 51 12.99 -15.90 -15.13
C LEU A 51 13.59 -17.29 -15.35
N HIS A 52 13.11 -18.03 -16.36
CA HIS A 52 13.55 -19.41 -16.66
C HIS A 52 13.45 -20.33 -15.42
N THR A 53 12.42 -20.14 -14.60
CA THR A 53 12.21 -20.85 -13.34
C THR A 53 10.72 -21.03 -13.12
N GLU A 54 10.32 -22.21 -12.63
CA GLU A 54 8.93 -22.47 -12.25
C GLU A 54 8.54 -21.67 -11.01
N ILE A 55 7.39 -21.00 -11.07
CA ILE A 55 6.88 -20.18 -9.98
C ILE A 55 5.66 -20.87 -9.40
N SER A 56 5.66 -21.12 -8.10
CA SER A 56 4.47 -21.66 -7.44
C SER A 56 3.31 -20.66 -7.54
N GLU A 57 2.16 -21.11 -8.06
CA GLU A 57 0.94 -20.28 -8.14
C GLU A 57 0.51 -19.78 -6.75
N PHE A 58 0.78 -20.58 -5.71
CA PHE A 58 0.55 -20.19 -4.32
C PHE A 58 1.43 -19.02 -3.90
N LEU A 59 2.73 -19.05 -4.25
CA LEU A 59 3.67 -17.98 -3.94
C LEU A 59 3.35 -16.71 -4.73
N LEU A 60 3.03 -16.86 -6.03
CA LEU A 60 2.64 -15.74 -6.89
C LEU A 60 1.43 -15.01 -6.34
N ARG A 61 0.42 -15.76 -5.86
CA ARG A 61 -0.77 -15.19 -5.24
C ARG A 61 -0.44 -14.41 -3.96
N LYS A 62 0.40 -14.98 -3.09
CA LYS A 62 0.84 -14.29 -1.87
C LYS A 62 1.65 -13.03 -2.16
N ALA A 63 2.50 -13.08 -3.18
CA ALA A 63 3.26 -11.92 -3.63
C ALA A 63 2.35 -10.83 -4.22
N ALA A 64 1.30 -11.23 -4.95
CA ALA A 64 0.30 -10.29 -5.48
C ALA A 64 -0.45 -9.57 -4.34
N HIS A 65 -1.03 -10.30 -3.39
CA HIS A 65 -1.71 -9.68 -2.23
C HIS A 65 -0.76 -8.81 -1.41
N PHE A 66 0.46 -9.28 -1.12
CA PHE A 66 1.49 -8.46 -0.47
C PHE A 66 1.75 -7.14 -1.22
N SER A 67 1.82 -7.20 -2.56
CA SER A 67 2.07 -6.03 -3.41
C SER A 67 0.87 -5.08 -3.47
N GLU A 68 -0.35 -5.61 -3.53
CA GLU A 68 -1.60 -4.84 -3.49
C GLU A 68 -1.73 -4.08 -2.17
N TYR A 69 -1.52 -4.76 -1.04
CA TYR A 69 -1.48 -4.11 0.27
C TYR A 69 -0.30 -3.15 0.39
N GLY A 70 0.85 -3.46 -0.21
CA GLY A 70 1.98 -2.55 -0.34
C GLY A 70 1.61 -1.24 -1.03
N LEU A 71 0.91 -1.31 -2.17
CA LEU A 71 0.39 -0.14 -2.87
C LEU A 71 -0.57 0.65 -1.99
N LEU A 72 -1.51 -0.02 -1.32
CA LEU A 72 -2.43 0.61 -0.37
C LEU A 72 -1.66 1.35 0.75
N GLY A 73 -0.58 0.78 1.27
CA GLY A 73 0.29 1.40 2.26
C GLY A 73 0.99 2.67 1.75
N VAL A 74 1.46 2.66 0.49
CA VAL A 74 2.03 3.84 -0.19
C VAL A 74 0.99 4.95 -0.31
N GLU A 75 -0.19 4.64 -0.84
CA GLU A 75 -1.28 5.60 -1.02
C GLU A 75 -1.71 6.26 0.30
N PHE A 76 -1.82 5.44 1.36
CA PHE A 76 -2.16 5.92 2.70
C PHE A 76 -1.07 6.85 3.26
N SER A 77 0.20 6.47 3.09
CA SER A 77 1.34 7.30 3.51
C SER A 77 1.37 8.64 2.78
N LEU A 78 1.10 8.66 1.47
CA LEU A 78 0.99 9.88 0.67
C LEU A 78 -0.18 10.76 1.11
N LEU A 79 -1.35 10.18 1.37
CA LEU A 79 -2.52 10.90 1.86
C LEU A 79 -2.24 11.59 3.20
N LEU A 80 -1.54 10.92 4.12
CA LEU A 80 -1.11 11.49 5.40
C LEU A 80 -0.03 12.56 5.21
N GLY A 81 0.94 12.34 4.32
CA GLY A 81 1.94 13.34 3.96
C GLY A 81 1.32 14.66 3.48
N LEU A 82 0.19 14.61 2.75
CA LEU A 82 -0.56 15.80 2.34
C LEU A 82 -1.36 16.45 3.48
N GLN A 83 -1.67 15.72 4.56
CA GLN A 83 -2.27 16.31 5.76
C GLN A 83 -1.23 17.13 6.54
N HIS A 84 0.05 16.76 6.46
CA HIS A 84 1.15 17.44 7.16
C HIS A 84 1.47 18.83 6.58
N ASP A 85 1.28 19.03 5.27
CA ASP A 85 1.57 20.30 4.57
C ASP A 85 0.66 21.47 4.99
N LYS A 86 -0.51 21.20 5.59
CA LYS A 86 -1.46 22.26 5.98
C LYS A 86 -1.14 22.96 7.31
N ASN A 87 -0.40 22.32 8.23
CA ASN A 87 -0.20 22.84 9.58
C ASN A 87 1.28 23.00 10.00
N GLY A 88 2.25 22.70 9.13
CA GLY A 88 3.67 22.98 9.35
C GLY A 88 4.32 22.35 10.59
N LYS A 89 3.59 21.49 11.32
CA LYS A 89 4.09 20.80 12.51
C LYS A 89 4.70 19.47 12.09
N ASN A 90 5.96 19.32 12.50
CA ASN A 90 6.85 18.21 12.21
C ASN A 90 6.19 16.86 12.48
N LEU A 91 6.54 15.86 11.66
CA LEU A 91 6.30 14.43 11.88
C LEU A 91 6.68 14.06 13.32
N GLN A 92 5.74 14.09 14.28
CA GLN A 92 5.88 13.51 15.62
C GLN A 92 4.69 13.69 16.58
N CYS A 93 3.72 14.57 16.34
CA CYS A 93 2.73 14.88 17.37
C CYS A 93 1.32 14.35 17.06
N GLY A 94 1.03 13.10 17.48
CA GLY A 94 -0.30 12.78 18.00
C GLY A 94 -1.09 11.60 17.41
N ARG A 95 -0.53 10.79 16.52
CA ARG A 95 -1.09 9.46 16.23
C ARG A 95 0.05 8.46 16.30
N ASN A 96 -0.08 7.43 17.12
CA ASN A 96 1.02 6.50 17.33
C ASN A 96 1.35 5.90 15.97
N LEU A 97 2.64 5.85 15.60
CA LEU A 97 3.06 5.22 14.33
C LEU A 97 2.58 3.75 14.24
N LEU A 98 2.23 3.17 15.39
CA LEU A 98 1.62 1.86 15.59
C LEU A 98 0.13 1.80 15.19
N ASP A 99 -0.58 2.92 15.10
CA ASP A 99 -2.00 2.96 14.71
C ASP A 99 -2.18 2.70 13.21
N PHE A 100 -1.14 2.90 12.39
CA PHE A 100 -1.21 2.70 10.94
C PHE A 100 -1.18 1.22 10.54
N PRO A 101 -0.28 0.38 11.09
CA PRO A 101 -0.38 -1.07 10.94
C PRO A 101 -1.74 -1.64 11.34
N LEU A 102 -2.43 -1.06 12.34
CA LEU A 102 -3.76 -1.51 12.74
C LEU A 102 -4.81 -1.27 11.66
N ILE A 103 -4.74 -0.15 10.92
CA ILE A 103 -5.65 0.11 9.79
C ILE A 103 -5.41 -0.90 8.67
N GLY A 104 -4.14 -1.16 8.33
CA GLY A 104 -3.78 -2.20 7.35
C GLY A 104 -4.27 -3.59 7.77
N MET A 105 -4.10 -3.92 9.05
CA MET A 105 -4.59 -5.18 9.63
C MET A 105 -6.12 -5.30 9.58
N LEU A 106 -6.87 -4.23 9.88
CA LEU A 106 -8.33 -4.24 9.75
C LEU A 106 -8.77 -4.47 8.29
N CYS A 107 -8.06 -3.89 7.32
CA CYS A 107 -8.34 -4.12 5.90
C CYS A 107 -8.03 -5.58 5.50
N ALA A 108 -6.95 -6.16 6.00
CA ALA A 108 -6.58 -7.55 5.77
C ALA A 108 -7.57 -8.54 6.43
N VAL A 109 -7.99 -8.26 7.67
CA VAL A 109 -9.02 -9.06 8.35
C VAL A 109 -10.37 -8.97 7.62
N THR A 110 -10.73 -7.79 7.11
CA THR A 110 -11.96 -7.61 6.33
C THR A 110 -11.90 -8.44 5.05
N ASP A 111 -10.76 -8.44 4.36
CA ASP A 111 -10.58 -9.20 3.13
C ASP A 111 -10.69 -10.72 3.36
N GLU A 112 -10.02 -11.23 4.39
CA GLU A 112 -10.15 -12.65 4.78
C GLU A 112 -11.57 -12.99 5.24
N THR A 113 -12.28 -12.05 5.89
CA THR A 113 -13.69 -12.23 6.25
C THR A 113 -14.58 -12.36 5.00
N ILE A 114 -14.37 -11.51 3.99
CA ILE A 114 -15.06 -11.60 2.69
C ILE A 114 -14.74 -12.95 2.01
N GLN A 115 -13.49 -13.41 2.11
CA GLN A 115 -13.05 -14.68 1.56
C GLN A 115 -13.78 -15.87 2.19
N ILE A 116 -13.99 -15.85 3.52
CA ILE A 116 -14.78 -16.86 4.25
C ILE A 116 -16.21 -16.90 3.72
N PHE A 117 -16.86 -15.75 3.59
CA PHE A 117 -18.23 -15.67 3.07
C PHE A 117 -18.35 -16.12 1.61
N SER A 118 -17.25 -16.07 0.86
CA SER A 118 -17.17 -16.53 -0.53
C SER A 118 -16.92 -18.05 -0.65
N GLY A 119 -16.87 -18.79 0.47
CA GLY A 119 -16.66 -20.24 0.49
C GLY A 119 -15.21 -20.67 0.23
N ARG A 120 -14.25 -19.75 0.32
CA ARG A 120 -12.80 -20.03 0.21
C ARG A 120 -12.20 -20.16 1.60
N GLY A 121 -11.17 -20.99 1.72
CA GLY A 121 -10.43 -21.14 2.98
C GLY A 121 -9.68 -19.84 3.30
N SER A 122 -9.88 -19.30 4.50
CA SER A 122 -9.11 -18.19 5.06
C SER A 122 -7.93 -18.71 5.89
N LEU A 123 -6.80 -18.02 5.85
CA LEU A 123 -5.64 -18.36 6.66
C LEU A 123 -5.18 -17.13 7.44
N VAL A 124 -4.96 -17.29 8.73
CA VAL A 124 -4.39 -16.23 9.58
C VAL A 124 -3.03 -15.77 9.03
N SER A 125 -2.28 -16.67 8.36
CA SER A 125 -1.03 -16.31 7.69
C SER A 125 -1.20 -15.26 6.59
N ASP A 126 -2.36 -15.21 5.94
CA ASP A 126 -2.60 -14.32 4.81
C ASP A 126 -2.85 -12.89 5.34
N VAL A 127 -3.59 -12.76 6.45
CA VAL A 127 -3.69 -11.50 7.21
C VAL A 127 -2.31 -10.93 7.57
N TRP A 128 -1.40 -11.79 8.05
CA TRP A 128 -0.05 -11.35 8.43
C TRP A 128 0.78 -10.89 7.23
N ILE A 129 0.68 -11.58 6.09
CA ILE A 129 1.39 -11.21 4.86
C ILE A 129 0.87 -9.88 4.34
N ASP A 130 -0.44 -9.70 4.31
CA ASP A 130 -1.07 -8.47 3.80
C ASP A 130 -0.79 -7.27 4.71
N THR A 131 -0.85 -7.49 6.02
CA THR A 131 -0.44 -6.48 7.00
C THR A 131 1.04 -6.11 6.85
N ALA A 132 1.91 -7.09 6.57
CA ALA A 132 3.32 -6.86 6.29
C ALA A 132 3.54 -6.09 4.98
N GLY A 133 2.76 -6.38 3.93
CA GLY A 133 2.75 -5.66 2.67
C GLY A 133 2.41 -4.19 2.88
N PHE A 134 1.27 -3.93 3.53
CA PHE A 134 0.84 -2.57 3.90
C PHE A 134 1.90 -1.81 4.69
N SER A 135 2.44 -2.44 5.73
CA SER A 135 3.48 -1.84 6.57
C SER A 135 4.73 -1.52 5.74
N THR A 136 5.15 -2.43 4.86
CA THR A 136 6.31 -2.24 3.99
C THR A 136 6.15 -1.02 3.08
N GLY A 137 5.03 -0.92 2.36
CA GLY A 137 4.75 0.23 1.48
C GLY A 137 4.66 1.55 2.24
N PHE A 138 4.03 1.52 3.42
CA PHE A 138 3.90 2.67 4.29
C PHE A 138 5.26 3.19 4.77
N PHE A 139 6.06 2.33 5.41
CA PHE A 139 7.35 2.71 5.99
C PHE A 139 8.37 3.08 4.92
N LEU A 140 8.40 2.37 3.78
CA LEU A 140 9.29 2.70 2.67
C LEU A 140 9.03 4.13 2.16
N THR A 141 7.76 4.50 2.02
CA THR A 141 7.38 5.86 1.58
C THR A 141 7.79 6.93 2.60
N VAL A 142 7.60 6.65 3.90
CA VAL A 142 8.03 7.56 4.97
C VAL A 142 9.56 7.74 4.96
N LEU A 143 10.32 6.65 4.86
CA LEU A 143 11.78 6.69 4.82
C LEU A 143 12.29 7.48 3.61
N LEU A 144 11.70 7.26 2.42
CA LEU A 144 12.03 8.03 1.22
C LEU A 144 11.76 9.52 1.40
N PHE A 145 10.62 9.89 1.99
CA PHE A 145 10.30 11.29 2.27
C PHE A 145 11.29 11.94 3.24
N LEU A 146 11.65 11.24 4.32
CA LEU A 146 12.66 11.69 5.27
C LEU A 146 14.03 11.87 4.62
N PHE A 147 14.44 10.90 3.78
CA PHE A 147 15.70 10.96 3.05
C PHE A 147 15.76 12.15 2.09
N ILE A 148 14.72 12.36 1.27
CA ILE A 148 14.64 13.49 0.34
C ILE A 148 14.71 14.82 1.09
N ASN A 149 14.01 14.94 2.21
CA ASN A 149 14.02 16.16 3.03
C ASN A 149 15.38 16.40 3.69
N HIS A 150 16.06 15.34 4.13
CA HIS A 150 17.43 15.43 4.64
C HIS A 150 18.38 15.94 3.55
N CYS A 151 18.34 15.38 2.34
CA CYS A 151 19.16 15.83 1.21
C CYS A 151 18.88 17.29 0.83
N LYS A 152 17.60 17.72 0.83
CA LYS A 152 17.23 19.12 0.57
C LYS A 152 17.78 20.08 1.62
N LYS A 153 17.66 19.72 2.91
CA LYS A 153 18.17 20.54 4.03
C LYS A 153 19.69 20.70 3.92
N SER A 154 20.42 19.62 3.67
CA SER A 154 21.88 19.63 3.51
C SER A 154 22.34 20.51 2.34
N ARG A 155 21.59 20.54 1.23
CA ARG A 155 21.87 21.42 0.08
C ARG A 155 21.68 22.90 0.42
N VAL A 156 20.63 23.25 1.16
CA VAL A 156 20.35 24.64 1.57
C VAL A 156 21.39 25.16 2.58
N THR A 157 21.83 24.33 3.52
CA THR A 157 22.88 24.71 4.47
C THR A 157 24.28 24.79 3.85
N GLY A 158 24.56 23.98 2.83
CA GLY A 158 25.80 24.07 2.05
C GLY A 158 25.90 25.37 1.24
N ASN A 159 24.81 25.77 0.58
CA ASN A 159 24.78 26.97 -0.28
C ASN A 159 24.77 28.30 0.49
N ARG A 160 24.67 28.29 1.82
CA ARG A 160 24.79 29.50 2.68
C ARG A 160 26.21 29.72 3.22
N LYS A 161 27.11 28.76 3.03
CA LYS A 161 28.48 28.79 3.59
C LYS A 161 29.58 28.99 2.54
N GLY A 162 29.23 29.04 1.26
CA GLY A 162 30.12 29.43 0.15
C GLY A 162 29.68 30.79 -0.39
#